data_AF-A0A845K288-F1
#
_entry.id   AF-A0A845K288-F1
#
_cell.length_a   1.000
_cell.length_b   1.000
_cell.length_c   1.000
_cell.angle_alpha   90.00
_cell.angle_beta   90.00
_cell.angle_gamma   90.00
#
_symmetry.space_group_name_H-M   'P 1'
#
loop_
_entity.id
_entity.type
_entity.pdbx_description
1 polymer ?
#
loop_
_entity_poly.entity_id
_entity_poly.type
_entity_poly.pdbx_seq_one_letter_code
_entity_poly.pdbx_strand_id
1 'polypeptide(L)'
;MENAVSENGKISLEARRETVGETDWLTFVVQDTGAGIDPKILENLFKSYTEAVETLSSGYGADALMLAITHRLVLVMGGQMNGESELGTGSTFTLRFPADMESHLKKPHVVKATNLFIRDILNLK
;
A
#
# COMPACT_ATOMS: atom_id res chain seq x y z
N MET A 1 5.13 -7.16 -15.36
CA MET A 1 5.16 -6.21 -14.24
C MET A 1 6.21 -5.18 -14.58
N GLU A 2 5.76 -4.13 -15.25
CA GLU A 2 6.60 -3.01 -15.65
C GLU A 2 6.37 -1.96 -14.56
N ASN A 3 7.23 -1.96 -13.53
CA ASN A 3 7.17 -0.90 -12.53
C ASN A 3 7.38 0.43 -13.27
N ALA A 4 6.62 1.47 -12.92
CA ALA A 4 6.57 2.79 -13.55
C ALA A 4 7.87 3.63 -13.45
N VAL A 5 9.01 3.00 -13.64
CA VAL A 5 10.34 3.56 -13.53
C VAL A 5 10.89 3.60 -14.96
N SER A 6 11.06 4.81 -15.48
CA SER A 6 11.66 5.04 -16.79
C SER A 6 13.08 4.45 -16.85
N GLU A 7 13.70 4.36 -18.04
CA GLU A 7 15.05 3.78 -18.24
C GLU A 7 16.15 4.32 -17.29
N ASN A 8 15.93 5.49 -16.66
CA ASN A 8 16.83 6.10 -15.67
C ASN A 8 16.23 6.29 -14.27
N GLY A 9 15.00 5.86 -14.05
CA GLY A 9 14.36 6.00 -12.76
C GLY A 9 15.00 5.09 -11.70
N LYS A 10 14.89 5.47 -10.43
CA LYS A 10 15.41 4.71 -9.30
C LYS A 10 14.26 4.34 -8.36
N ILE A 11 14.38 3.16 -7.76
CA ILE A 11 13.58 2.78 -6.59
C ILE A 11 14.55 2.64 -5.40
N SER A 12 14.23 3.26 -4.27
CA SER A 12 14.90 3.04 -2.99
C SER A 12 13.94 2.41 -1.99
N LEU A 13 14.50 1.59 -1.09
CA LEU A 13 13.82 1.04 0.06
C LEU A 13 14.65 1.34 1.30
N GLU A 14 14.08 2.06 2.25
CA GLU A 14 14.58 2.20 3.60
C GLU A 14 13.75 1.33 4.54
N ALA A 15 14.40 0.63 5.46
CA ALA A 15 13.74 -0.10 6.53
C ALA A 15 14.35 0.31 7.87
N ARG A 16 13.50 0.67 8.83
CA ARG A 16 13.92 1.02 10.19
C ARG A 16 12.96 0.45 11.21
N ARG A 17 13.46 0.23 12.42
CA ARG A 17 12.65 -0.07 13.60
C ARG A 17 12.55 1.18 14.46
N GLU A 18 11.35 1.54 14.87
CA GLU A 18 11.10 2.71 15.71
C GLU A 18 10.09 2.36 16.82
N THR A 19 10.32 2.87 18.02
CA THR A 19 9.40 2.70 19.14
C THR A 19 8.53 3.95 19.24
N VAL A 20 7.20 3.78 19.17
CA VAL A 20 6.22 4.86 19.33
C VAL A 20 5.30 4.52 20.49
N GLY A 21 5.39 5.30 21.58
CA GLY A 21 4.76 4.95 22.85
C GLY A 21 5.33 3.65 23.41
N GLU A 22 4.48 2.66 23.64
CA GLU A 22 4.88 1.33 24.14
C GLU A 22 4.95 0.27 23.02
N THR A 23 4.78 0.66 21.75
CA THR A 23 4.75 -0.26 20.62
C THR A 23 5.98 -0.07 19.75
N ASP A 24 6.66 -1.18 19.45
CA ASP A 24 7.70 -1.21 18.44
C ASP A 24 7.08 -1.39 17.05
N TRP A 25 7.58 -0.62 16.09
CA TRP A 25 7.14 -0.59 14.71
C TRP A 25 8.30 -0.89 13.77
N LEU A 26 8.03 -1.63 12.71
CA LEU A 26 8.86 -1.74 11.51
C LEU A 26 8.30 -0.78 10.47
N THR A 27 9.11 0.19 10.07
CA THR A 27 8.75 1.21 9.09
C THR A 27 9.57 1.00 7.83
N PHE A 28 8.88 0.91 6.70
CA PHE A 28 9.45 0.80 5.36
C PHE A 28 9.09 2.06 4.57
N VAL A 29 10.08 2.68 3.94
CA VAL A 29 9.87 3.80 3.02
C VAL A 29 10.34 3.37 1.65
N VAL A 30 9.39 3.29 0.71
CA VAL A 30 9.65 2.98 -0.70
C VAL A 30 9.55 4.28 -1.48
N GLN A 31 10.59 4.66 -2.20
CA GLN A 31 10.56 5.84 -3.05
C GLN A 31 10.87 5.45 -4.48
N ASP A 32 10.13 5.99 -5.43
CA ASP A 32 10.40 5.89 -6.86
C ASP A 32 10.60 7.29 -7.45
N THR A 33 11.37 7.39 -8.53
CA THR A 33 11.52 8.62 -9.32
C THR A 33 10.78 8.51 -10.67
N GLY A 34 9.66 7.78 -10.66
CA GLY A 34 8.85 7.48 -11.83
C GLY A 34 7.96 8.63 -12.27
N ALA A 35 6.92 8.31 -13.04
CA ALA A 35 5.99 9.31 -13.57
C ALA A 35 5.16 10.04 -12.49
N GLY A 36 5.15 9.53 -11.25
CA GLY A 36 4.31 10.04 -10.17
C GLY A 36 2.82 9.83 -10.41
N ILE A 37 2.02 10.23 -9.43
CA ILE A 37 0.56 10.08 -9.36
C ILE A 37 -0.02 11.46 -9.03
N ASP A 38 -1.12 11.84 -9.67
CA ASP A 38 -1.85 13.07 -9.27
C ASP A 38 -2.27 12.95 -7.80
N PRO A 39 -1.91 13.91 -6.93
CA PRO A 39 -2.29 13.90 -5.52
C PRO A 39 -3.78 13.66 -5.26
N LYS A 40 -4.66 14.14 -6.15
CA LYS A 40 -6.12 13.92 -6.03
C LYS A 40 -6.51 12.46 -6.25
N ILE A 41 -5.82 11.76 -7.15
CA ILE A 41 -6.00 10.32 -7.36
C ILE A 41 -5.46 9.57 -6.15
N LEU A 42 -4.29 9.97 -5.66
CA LEU A 42 -3.63 9.36 -4.52
C LEU A 42 -4.48 9.46 -3.24
N GLU A 43 -5.10 10.62 -2.98
CA GLU A 43 -6.06 10.77 -1.88
C GLU A 43 -7.26 9.82 -2.00
N ASN A 44 -7.74 9.57 -3.22
CA ASN A 44 -8.86 8.66 -3.45
C ASN A 44 -8.45 7.19 -3.33
N LEU A 45 -7.21 6.83 -3.69
CA LEU A 45 -6.63 5.49 -3.49
C LEU A 45 -6.61 5.06 -2.02
N PHE A 46 -6.46 6.03 -1.11
CA PHE A 46 -6.46 5.80 0.33
C PHE A 46 -7.83 5.99 1.00
N LYS A 47 -8.84 6.49 0.27
CA LYS A 47 -10.25 6.47 0.72
C LYS A 47 -10.86 5.10 0.38
N SER A 48 -11.77 4.64 1.25
CA SER A 48 -12.65 3.46 1.11
C SER A 48 -12.35 2.49 -0.05
N TYR A 49 -11.86 1.27 0.27
CA TYR A 49 -11.52 0.21 -0.70
C TYR A 49 -12.57 -0.01 -1.79
N THR A 50 -13.86 0.05 -1.44
CA THR A 50 -14.96 -0.17 -2.37
C THR A 50 -15.06 0.95 -3.42
N GLU A 51 -14.80 2.20 -3.03
CA GLU A 51 -14.83 3.36 -3.93
C GLU A 51 -13.59 3.40 -4.83
N ALA A 52 -12.44 2.93 -4.31
CA ALA A 52 -11.21 2.82 -5.07
C ALA A 52 -11.34 1.78 -6.21
N VAL A 53 -11.87 0.59 -5.95
CA VAL A 53 -11.94 -0.46 -6.99
C VAL A 53 -12.84 -0.08 -8.18
N GLU A 54 -13.98 0.57 -7.94
CA GLU A 54 -14.88 1.05 -9.01
C GLU A 54 -14.21 2.15 -9.86
N THR A 55 -13.52 3.09 -9.21
CA THR A 55 -12.85 4.22 -9.87
C THR A 55 -11.61 3.78 -10.66
N LEU A 56 -10.87 2.79 -10.16
CA LEU A 56 -9.60 2.33 -10.73
C LEU A 56 -9.80 1.40 -11.93
N SER A 57 -10.84 0.56 -11.88
CA SER A 57 -11.21 -0.35 -12.98
C SER A 57 -11.69 0.40 -14.23
N SER A 58 -12.19 1.64 -14.09
CA SER A 58 -12.75 2.42 -15.19
C SER A 58 -11.80 3.44 -15.83
N GLY A 59 -10.60 3.69 -15.29
CA GLY A 59 -9.76 4.78 -15.85
C GLY A 59 -8.27 4.87 -15.45
N TYR A 60 -7.79 4.17 -14.41
CA TYR A 60 -6.43 4.39 -13.87
C TYR A 60 -5.44 3.23 -14.08
N GLY A 61 -5.87 2.16 -14.73
CA GLY A 61 -5.00 1.04 -15.14
C GLY A 61 -4.63 0.08 -14.01
N ALA A 62 -3.85 -0.95 -14.35
CA ALA A 62 -3.51 -2.06 -13.45
C ALA A 62 -2.65 -1.65 -12.23
N ASP A 63 -1.81 -0.62 -12.37
CA ASP A 63 -0.87 -0.20 -11.32
C ASP A 63 -1.59 0.44 -10.13
N ALA A 64 -2.61 1.24 -10.41
CA ALA A 64 -3.39 1.87 -9.37
C ALA A 64 -4.25 0.84 -8.60
N LEU A 65 -4.74 -0.21 -9.29
CA LEU A 65 -5.38 -1.35 -8.63
C LEU A 65 -4.42 -2.09 -7.69
N MET A 66 -3.19 -2.38 -8.14
CA MET A 66 -2.18 -3.03 -7.30
C MET A 66 -1.85 -2.21 -6.04
N LEU A 67 -1.82 -0.88 -6.15
CA LEU A 67 -1.60 0.01 -5.01
C LEU A 67 -2.76 -0.03 -4.02
N ALA A 68 -4.01 -0.04 -4.49
CA ALA A 68 -5.20 -0.20 -3.64
C ALA A 68 -5.22 -1.56 -2.92
N ILE A 69 -4.83 -2.64 -3.61
CA ILE A 69 -4.67 -3.98 -3.03
C ILE A 69 -3.58 -3.97 -1.95
N THR A 70 -2.43 -3.36 -2.25
CA THR A 70 -1.31 -3.23 -1.29
C THR A 70 -1.76 -2.50 -0.03
N HIS A 71 -2.41 -1.33 -0.18
CA HIS A 71 -2.94 -0.57 0.95
C HIS A 71 -3.89 -1.41 1.81
N ARG A 72 -4.81 -2.15 1.19
CA ARG A 72 -5.75 -3.00 1.93
C ARG A 72 -5.05 -4.14 2.66
N LEU A 73 -4.06 -4.78 2.03
CA LEU A 73 -3.27 -5.83 2.65
C LEU A 73 -2.55 -5.31 3.91
N VAL A 74 -1.92 -4.13 3.81
CA VAL A 74 -1.24 -3.49 4.94
C VAL A 74 -2.21 -3.28 6.10
N LEU A 75 -3.39 -2.72 5.85
CA LEU A 75 -4.40 -2.49 6.88
C LEU A 75 -4.87 -3.80 7.54
N VAL A 76 -5.11 -4.84 6.76
CA VAL A 76 -5.54 -6.14 7.26
C VAL A 76 -4.46 -6.82 8.11
N MET A 77 -3.18 -6.64 7.75
CA MET A 77 -2.03 -7.04 8.55
C MET A 77 -1.85 -6.17 9.81
N GLY A 78 -2.75 -5.23 10.10
CA GLY A 78 -2.68 -4.28 11.21
C GLY A 78 -1.58 -3.23 11.08
N GLY A 79 -1.06 -3.07 9.87
CA GLY A 79 -0.15 -2.01 9.53
C GLY A 79 -0.88 -0.72 9.17
N GLN A 80 -0.09 0.27 8.82
CA GLN A 80 -0.51 1.57 8.31
C GLN A 80 0.25 1.82 7.01
N MET A 81 -0.37 2.47 6.04
CA MET A 81 0.32 2.91 4.84
C MET A 81 -0.14 4.31 4.46
N ASN A 82 0.83 5.17 4.17
CA ASN A 82 0.63 6.51 3.62
C ASN A 82 1.39 6.62 2.30
N GLY A 83 0.96 7.52 1.43
CA GLY A 83 1.65 7.82 0.18
C GLY A 83 1.65 9.33 -0.11
N GLU A 84 2.75 9.79 -0.67
CA GLU A 84 2.93 11.13 -1.23
C GLU A 84 3.45 10.97 -2.65
N SER A 85 2.95 11.76 -3.59
CA SER A 85 3.37 11.66 -5.00
C SER A 85 3.14 12.97 -5.72
N GLU A 86 3.97 13.25 -6.72
CA GLU A 86 3.84 14.39 -7.62
C GLU A 86 4.13 13.95 -9.06
N LEU A 87 3.27 14.37 -9.99
CA LEU A 87 3.42 14.06 -11.42
C LEU A 87 4.77 14.55 -11.95
N GLY A 88 5.51 13.64 -12.57
CA GLY A 88 6.84 13.87 -13.14
C GLY A 88 7.99 13.83 -12.13
N THR A 89 7.72 13.79 -10.81
CA THR A 89 8.74 13.74 -9.76
C THR A 89 8.92 12.31 -9.22
N GLY A 90 7.83 11.56 -9.09
CA GLY A 90 7.81 10.21 -8.52
C GLY A 90 6.93 10.11 -7.26
N SER A 91 7.08 9.03 -6.50
CA SER A 91 6.25 8.77 -5.32
C SER A 91 7.06 8.28 -4.13
N THR A 92 6.53 8.49 -2.92
CA THR A 92 7.03 7.95 -1.68
C THR A 92 5.89 7.27 -0.92
N PHE A 93 6.05 6.00 -0.62
CA PHE A 93 5.11 5.21 0.18
C PHE A 93 5.76 4.80 1.49
N THR A 94 5.09 5.11 2.60
CA THR A 94 5.54 4.72 3.94
C THR A 94 4.60 3.67 4.50
N LEU A 95 5.12 2.48 4.77
CA LEU A 95 4.40 1.36 5.37
C LEU A 95 4.91 1.14 6.79
N ARG A 96 4.02 0.91 7.75
CA ARG A 96 4.37 0.65 9.15
C ARG A 96 3.66 -0.61 9.62
N PHE A 97 4.36 -1.47 10.33
CA PHE A 97 3.79 -2.68 10.93
C PHE A 97 4.23 -2.81 12.38
N PRO A 98 3.42 -3.40 13.28
CA PRO A 98 3.90 -3.82 14.59
C PRO A 98 5.09 -4.76 14.43
N ALA A 99 6.16 -4.53 15.20
CA ALA A 99 7.36 -5.37 15.14
C ALA A 99 7.09 -6.81 15.61
N ASP A 100 6.14 -7.00 16.53
CA ASP A 100 5.58 -8.32 16.88
C ASP A 100 4.46 -8.71 15.90
N MET A 101 4.85 -8.88 14.64
CA MET A 101 3.92 -9.23 13.57
C MET A 101 3.35 -10.64 13.77
N GLU A 102 4.12 -11.56 14.36
CA GLU A 102 3.69 -12.94 14.58
C GLU A 102 2.49 -13.03 15.53
N SER A 103 2.57 -12.35 16.68
CA SER A 103 1.45 -12.28 17.62
C SER A 103 0.23 -11.62 16.99
N HIS A 104 0.45 -10.56 16.20
CA HIS A 104 -0.64 -9.84 15.55
C HIS A 104 -1.34 -10.67 14.47
N LEU A 105 -0.60 -11.34 13.58
CA LEU A 105 -1.15 -12.15 12.50
C LEU A 105 -1.90 -13.39 13.01
N LYS A 106 -1.59 -13.90 14.20
CA LYS A 106 -2.32 -15.01 14.84
C LYS A 106 -3.69 -14.60 15.39
N LYS A 107 -4.00 -13.31 15.49
CA LYS A 107 -5.30 -12.85 16.01
C LYS A 107 -6.44 -13.35 15.11
N PRO A 108 -7.50 -13.99 15.64
CA PRO A 108 -8.55 -14.60 14.82
C PRO A 108 -9.24 -13.65 13.84
N HIS A 109 -9.41 -12.37 14.22
CA HIS A 109 -10.00 -11.36 13.35
C HIS A 109 -9.08 -10.95 12.19
N VAL A 110 -7.75 -10.96 12.40
CA VAL A 110 -6.76 -10.71 11.35
C VAL A 110 -6.78 -11.84 10.34
N VAL A 111 -6.66 -13.09 10.79
CA VAL A 111 -6.74 -14.27 9.92
C VAL A 111 -8.02 -14.30 9.09
N LYS A 112 -9.17 -14.02 9.73
CA LYS A 112 -10.47 -13.95 9.04
C LYS A 112 -10.51 -12.84 7.99
N ALA A 113 -10.01 -11.65 8.33
CA ALA A 113 -9.98 -10.51 7.41
C ALA A 113 -9.04 -10.76 6.22
N THR A 114 -7.85 -11.35 6.44
CA THR A 114 -6.90 -11.72 5.38
C THR A 114 -7.50 -12.76 4.44
N ASN A 115 -8.14 -13.80 4.98
CA ASN A 115 -8.77 -14.83 4.16
C ASN A 115 -9.95 -14.29 3.34
N LEU A 116 -10.76 -13.38 3.91
CA LEU A 116 -11.84 -12.74 3.16
C LEU A 116 -11.27 -11.87 2.04
N PHE A 117 -10.26 -11.06 2.33
CA PHE A 117 -9.60 -10.21 1.33
C PHE A 117 -8.99 -11.01 0.18
N ILE A 118 -8.27 -12.10 0.47
CA ILE A 118 -7.71 -12.98 -0.56
C ILE A 118 -8.83 -13.56 -1.44
N ARG A 119 -9.96 -13.97 -0.86
CA ARG A 119 -11.11 -14.44 -1.63
C ARG A 119 -11.70 -13.33 -2.49
N ASP A 120 -11.82 -12.12 -1.96
CA ASP A 120 -12.34 -10.97 -2.71
C ASP A 120 -11.46 -10.69 -3.94
N ILE A 121 -10.13 -10.68 -3.78
CA ILE A 121 -9.19 -10.53 -4.90
C ILE A 121 -9.37 -11.64 -5.95
N LEU A 122 -9.42 -12.90 -5.51
CA LEU A 122 -9.55 -14.05 -6.42
C LEU A 122 -10.90 -14.12 -7.14
N ASN A 123 -11.91 -13.40 -6.63
CA ASN A 123 -13.25 -13.32 -7.20
C ASN A 123 -13.49 -12.04 -8.03
N LEU A 124 -12.49 -11.14 -8.15
CA LEU A 124 -12.53 -10.04 -9.11
C LEU A 124 -12.52 -10.64 -10.53
N LYS A 125 -13.71 -10.76 -11.13
CA LYS A 125 -13.94 -11.18 -12.52
C LYS A 125 -14.17 -9.98 -13.41
#